data_AF-A0A4Q2X3R4-F1
#
_entry.id   AF-A0A4Q2X3R4-F1
#
_cell.length_a   1.000
_cell.length_b   1.000
_cell.length_c   1.000
_cell.angle_alpha   90.00
_cell.angle_beta   90.00
_cell.angle_gamma   90.00
#
_symmetry.space_group_name_H-M   'P 1'
#
loop_
_entity.id
_entity.type
_entity.pdbx_description
1 polymer ?
#
loop_
_entity_poly.entity_id
_entity_poly.type
_entity_poly.pdbx_seq_one_letter_code
_entity_poly.pdbx_strand_id
1 'polypeptide(L)'
;MKLLFICCATLLPAGFLMAEETPAKNISVEQLEKTGIVGRLGLPLGELTGMEGEIVAEESTGVKSDEGLLLLKVTSVSGKLQPHPQLFRFTSPGEEKPSVGTRLKFRGYETGGFTGLPKNWPEDVPRHAGVGFHFESRIVILAIP
;
A
#
# COMPACT_ATOMS: atom_id res chain seq x y z
N MET A 1 -8.54 60.91 29.54
CA MET A 1 -7.11 60.57 29.77
C MET A 1 -6.93 59.10 29.37
N LYS A 2 -6.75 58.81 28.08
CA LYS A 2 -5.49 58.32 27.46
C LYS A 2 -4.70 57.33 28.33
N LEU A 3 -4.72 56.05 27.96
CA LEU A 3 -3.65 55.03 28.07
C LEU A 3 -4.24 53.70 27.54
N LEU A 4 -3.59 52.82 26.80
CA LEU A 4 -2.45 52.81 25.89
C LEU A 4 -2.55 51.41 25.25
N PHE A 5 -2.51 51.31 23.93
CA PHE A 5 -2.37 50.05 23.20
C PHE A 5 -1.11 49.30 23.66
N ILE A 6 -1.21 48.01 24.01
CA ILE A 6 -0.08 47.08 23.85
C ILE A 6 -0.59 45.81 23.18
N CYS A 7 -0.26 45.75 21.90
CA CYS A 7 -0.26 44.58 21.05
C CYS A 7 0.78 43.58 21.57
N CYS A 8 0.37 42.34 21.86
CA CYS A 8 1.30 41.22 21.92
C CYS A 8 0.75 40.11 21.05
N ALA A 9 0.87 40.32 19.74
CA ALA A 9 0.77 39.26 18.76
C ALA A 9 1.98 38.34 18.95
N THR A 10 1.82 37.29 19.76
CA THR A 10 2.79 36.21 19.83
C THR A 10 2.75 35.42 18.52
N LEU A 11 3.63 35.78 17.57
CA LEU A 11 4.02 34.92 16.48
C LEU A 11 4.65 33.65 17.08
N LEU A 12 3.90 32.56 17.10
CA LEU A 12 4.47 31.22 17.20
C LEU A 12 5.13 30.90 15.84
N PRO A 13 6.45 30.63 15.77
CA PRO A 13 7.02 30.07 14.56
C PRO A 13 6.43 28.67 14.38
N ALA A 14 5.72 28.46 13.27
CA ALA A 14 5.38 27.15 12.78
C ALA A 14 6.69 26.42 12.44
N GLY A 15 7.25 25.73 13.44
CA GLY A 15 8.36 24.81 13.26
C GLY A 15 7.89 23.71 12.34
N PHE A 16 8.26 23.83 11.07
CA PHE A 16 8.11 22.81 10.05
C PHE A 16 8.98 21.63 10.52
N LEU A 17 8.35 20.63 11.15
CA LEU A 17 9.00 19.37 11.51
C LEU A 17 9.34 18.65 10.21
N MET A 18 10.55 18.89 9.70
CA MET A 18 11.19 18.03 8.73
C MET A 18 11.43 16.69 9.42
N ALA A 19 10.64 15.67 9.08
CA ALA A 19 10.90 14.30 9.50
C ALA A 19 12.24 13.88 8.90
N GLU A 20 13.23 13.65 9.76
CA GLU A 20 14.53 13.13 9.36
C GLU A 20 14.33 11.66 8.96
N GLU A 21 14.43 11.36 7.67
CA GLU A 21 14.34 9.98 7.17
C GLU A 21 15.51 9.17 7.76
N THR A 22 15.20 8.27 8.68
CA THR A 22 16.21 7.39 9.27
C THR A 22 16.77 6.49 8.16
N PRO A 23 18.11 6.40 7.99
CA PRO A 23 18.68 5.58 6.93
C PRO A 23 18.23 4.13 7.09
N ALA A 24 17.68 3.58 6.01
CA ALA A 24 17.15 2.22 6.00
C ALA A 24 18.24 1.22 6.41
N LYS A 25 18.01 0.50 7.51
CA LYS A 25 18.92 -0.55 7.98
C LYS A 25 18.89 -1.72 7.00
N ASN A 26 20.06 -2.12 6.51
CA ASN A 26 20.19 -3.34 5.73
C ASN A 26 19.88 -4.56 6.62
N ILE A 27 19.00 -5.43 6.14
CA ILE A 27 18.69 -6.73 6.75
C ILE A 27 19.15 -7.84 5.82
N SER A 28 19.70 -8.92 6.37
CA SER A 28 20.04 -10.09 5.55
C SER A 28 18.78 -10.90 5.21
N VAL A 29 18.86 -11.70 4.15
CA VAL A 29 17.79 -12.66 3.80
C VAL A 29 17.55 -13.63 4.96
N GLU A 30 18.62 -14.10 5.61
CA GLU A 30 18.50 -14.99 6.78
C GLU A 30 17.73 -14.34 7.95
N GLN A 31 17.97 -13.05 8.20
CA GLN A 31 17.22 -12.31 9.23
C GLN A 31 15.75 -12.14 8.85
N LEU A 32 15.48 -11.90 7.57
CA LEU A 32 14.13 -11.79 7.02
C LEU A 32 13.34 -13.11 7.22
N GLU A 33 13.96 -14.23 6.88
CA GLU A 33 13.39 -15.58 7.04
C GLU A 33 13.11 -15.94 8.51
N LYS A 34 13.96 -15.48 9.44
CA LYS A 34 13.79 -15.74 10.88
C LYS A 34 12.74 -14.87 11.56
N THR A 35 12.55 -13.64 11.09
CA THR A 35 11.68 -12.65 11.77
C THR A 35 10.25 -12.69 11.22
N GLY A 36 10.08 -13.15 9.98
CA GLY A 36 8.81 -13.05 9.26
C GLY A 36 8.54 -11.61 8.79
N ILE A 37 7.82 -11.47 7.68
CA ILE A 37 7.42 -10.17 7.14
C ILE A 37 5.93 -10.01 7.40
N VAL A 38 5.54 -8.91 8.06
CA VAL A 38 4.13 -8.56 8.21
C VAL A 38 3.70 -7.71 7.01
N GLY A 39 2.67 -8.16 6.32
CA GLY A 39 2.08 -7.47 5.17
C GLY A 39 1.20 -6.28 5.56
N ARG A 40 0.66 -5.61 4.55
CA ARG A 40 -0.26 -4.47 4.68
C ARG A 40 -1.57 -4.85 5.34
N LEU A 41 -1.97 -6.13 5.28
CA LEU A 41 -3.15 -6.66 5.97
C LEU A 41 -2.92 -6.89 7.47
N GLY A 42 -1.71 -6.67 7.98
CA GLY A 42 -1.35 -6.90 9.38
C GLY A 42 -1.13 -8.37 9.73
N LEU A 43 -1.02 -9.24 8.73
CA LEU A 43 -0.70 -10.66 8.89
C LEU A 43 0.70 -10.96 8.32
N PRO A 44 1.38 -12.00 8.82
CA PRO A 44 2.53 -12.59 8.13
C PRO A 44 2.25 -12.85 6.65
N LEU A 45 3.20 -12.52 5.78
CA LEU A 45 3.13 -12.90 4.38
C LEU A 45 3.06 -14.43 4.25
N GLY A 46 2.22 -14.90 3.33
CA GLY A 46 1.92 -16.32 3.13
C GLY A 46 0.83 -16.87 4.07
N GLU A 47 0.32 -16.10 5.03
CA GLU A 47 -0.75 -16.57 5.90
C GLU A 47 -2.10 -16.62 5.16
N LEU A 48 -2.65 -17.83 5.04
CA LEU A 48 -3.96 -18.06 4.42
C LEU A 48 -5.07 -17.65 5.37
N THR A 49 -5.93 -16.72 4.93
CA THR A 49 -7.09 -16.28 5.72
C THR A 49 -8.32 -15.99 4.86
N GLY A 50 -9.48 -15.90 5.52
CA GLY A 50 -10.72 -15.41 4.94
C GLY A 50 -10.78 -13.88 4.99
N MET A 51 -11.17 -13.28 3.87
CA MET A 51 -11.25 -11.83 3.71
C MET A 51 -12.57 -11.42 3.08
N GLU A 52 -12.93 -10.16 3.29
CA GLU A 52 -14.03 -9.51 2.59
C GLU A 52 -13.51 -8.24 1.93
N GLY A 53 -13.99 -7.98 0.71
CA GLY A 53 -13.60 -6.80 -0.03
C GLY A 53 -14.61 -6.39 -1.08
N GLU A 54 -14.32 -5.27 -1.74
CA GLU A 54 -15.16 -4.67 -2.76
C GLU A 54 -14.32 -4.36 -4.00
N ILE A 55 -14.85 -4.65 -5.18
CA ILE A 55 -14.23 -4.28 -6.44
C ILE A 55 -14.48 -2.80 -6.70
N VAL A 56 -13.42 -2.03 -6.89
CA VAL A 56 -13.48 -0.60 -7.19
C VAL A 56 -12.72 -0.31 -8.48
N ALA A 57 -13.18 0.69 -9.24
CA ALA A 57 -12.42 1.20 -10.38
C ALA A 57 -11.22 2.01 -9.88
N GLU A 58 -10.08 1.94 -10.56
CA GLU A 58 -8.92 2.78 -10.21
C GLU A 58 -9.24 4.29 -10.36
N GLU A 59 -10.08 4.65 -11.33
CA GLU A 59 -10.55 6.02 -11.56
C GLU A 59 -11.24 6.65 -10.33
N SER A 60 -11.89 5.84 -9.49
CA SER A 60 -12.52 6.33 -8.26
C SER A 60 -11.54 6.53 -7.11
N THR A 61 -10.25 6.16 -7.30
CA THR A 61 -9.18 6.28 -6.31
C THR A 61 -8.21 7.42 -6.59
N GLY A 62 -8.33 8.11 -7.75
CA GLY A 62 -7.48 9.26 -8.11
C GLY A 62 -6.05 8.90 -8.53
N VAL A 63 -5.77 7.63 -8.82
CA VAL A 63 -4.47 7.13 -9.30
C VAL A 63 -4.44 7.13 -10.84
N LYS A 64 -3.30 7.49 -11.44
CA LYS A 64 -3.13 7.69 -12.89
C LYS A 64 -3.36 6.37 -13.65
N SER A 65 -4.44 6.32 -14.44
CA SER A 65 -5.00 5.09 -15.00
C SER A 65 -4.36 4.60 -16.30
N ASP A 66 -4.21 3.28 -16.40
CA ASP A 66 -4.56 2.55 -17.62
C ASP A 66 -6.07 2.23 -17.56
N GLU A 67 -6.81 2.49 -18.65
CA GLU A 67 -8.24 2.19 -18.73
C GLU A 67 -8.50 0.68 -18.43
N GLY A 68 -9.38 0.38 -17.48
CA GLY A 68 -9.85 -0.99 -17.20
C GLY A 68 -9.15 -1.75 -16.08
N LEU A 69 -8.34 -1.08 -15.24
CA LEU A 69 -7.77 -1.71 -14.04
C LEU A 69 -8.79 -1.75 -12.89
N LEU A 70 -9.10 -2.98 -12.44
CA LEU A 70 -9.91 -3.24 -11.26
C LEU A 70 -9.01 -3.34 -10.03
N LEU A 71 -9.44 -2.69 -8.94
CA LEU A 71 -8.82 -2.80 -7.63
C LEU A 71 -9.73 -3.56 -6.68
N LEU A 72 -9.12 -4.30 -5.76
CA LEU A 72 -9.77 -4.92 -4.63
C LEU A 72 -9.52 -4.08 -3.38
N LYS A 73 -10.57 -3.48 -2.86
CA LYS A 73 -10.56 -2.81 -1.55
C LYS A 73 -10.88 -3.84 -0.47
N VAL A 74 -9.86 -4.31 0.24
CA VAL A 74 -10.03 -5.26 1.35
C VAL A 74 -10.51 -4.52 2.59
N THR A 75 -11.70 -4.87 3.07
CA THR A 75 -12.36 -4.18 4.20
C THR A 75 -12.35 -5.01 5.48
N SER A 76 -12.21 -6.33 5.38
CA SER A 76 -12.16 -7.24 6.52
C SER A 76 -11.15 -8.35 6.30
N VAL A 77 -10.43 -8.71 7.37
CA VAL A 77 -9.44 -9.80 7.40
C VAL A 77 -9.69 -10.64 8.64
N SER A 78 -9.83 -11.96 8.49
CA SER A 78 -10.15 -12.86 9.60
C SER A 78 -11.42 -12.45 10.37
N GLY A 79 -12.41 -11.90 9.68
CA GLY A 79 -13.66 -11.39 10.27
C GLY A 79 -13.54 -10.04 11.00
N LYS A 80 -12.34 -9.43 11.04
CA LYS A 80 -12.11 -8.12 11.67
C LYS A 80 -12.05 -7.02 10.61
N LEU A 81 -12.87 -5.99 10.79
CA LEU A 81 -12.84 -4.78 9.98
C LEU A 81 -11.48 -4.08 10.07
N GLN A 82 -10.95 -3.69 8.91
CA GLN A 82 -9.72 -2.93 8.79
C GLN A 82 -10.02 -1.44 9.00
N PRO A 83 -9.35 -0.75 9.96
CA PRO A 83 -9.52 0.69 10.16
C PRO A 83 -9.16 1.51 8.90
N HIS A 84 -8.18 1.01 8.15
CA HIS A 84 -7.75 1.56 6.87
C HIS A 84 -7.82 0.46 5.81
N PRO A 85 -8.90 0.43 4.99
CA PRO A 85 -9.03 -0.53 3.92
C PRO A 85 -7.82 -0.49 2.97
N GLN A 86 -7.30 -1.66 2.64
CA GLN A 86 -6.13 -1.78 1.77
C GLN A 86 -6.57 -2.03 0.33
N LEU A 87 -5.97 -1.29 -0.60
CA LEU A 87 -6.18 -1.48 -2.03
C LEU A 87 -5.08 -2.38 -2.61
N PHE A 88 -5.53 -3.39 -3.34
CA PHE A 88 -4.67 -4.27 -4.14
C PHE A 88 -5.15 -4.29 -5.58
N ARG A 89 -4.23 -4.52 -6.51
CA ARG A 89 -4.59 -4.84 -7.89
C ARG A 89 -5.40 -6.14 -7.89
N PHE A 90 -6.56 -6.13 -8.54
CA PHE A 90 -7.38 -7.32 -8.68
C PHE A 90 -7.02 -8.05 -9.98
N THR A 91 -6.67 -9.32 -9.87
CA THR A 91 -6.50 -10.21 -11.01
C THR A 91 -7.40 -11.41 -10.76
N SER A 92 -8.47 -11.54 -11.56
CA SER A 92 -9.41 -12.66 -11.44
C SER A 92 -8.69 -13.95 -11.84
N PRO A 93 -8.82 -15.04 -11.06
CA PRO A 93 -8.37 -16.36 -11.49
C PRO A 93 -9.29 -16.99 -12.56
N GLY A 94 -10.44 -16.38 -12.89
CA GLY A 94 -11.40 -16.88 -13.88
C GLY A 94 -11.64 -15.90 -15.05
N GLU A 95 -12.36 -16.38 -16.07
CA GLU A 95 -12.67 -15.60 -17.28
C GLU A 95 -13.63 -14.43 -17.01
N GLU A 96 -14.55 -14.59 -16.06
CA GLU A 96 -15.50 -13.54 -15.70
C GLU A 96 -14.88 -12.58 -14.69
N LYS A 97 -14.85 -11.29 -15.05
CA LYS A 97 -14.40 -10.22 -14.15
C LYS A 97 -15.62 -9.68 -13.40
N PRO A 98 -15.58 -9.61 -12.06
CA PRO A 98 -16.65 -9.01 -11.29
C PRO A 98 -16.79 -7.52 -11.61
N SER A 99 -18.04 -7.05 -11.63
CA SER A 99 -18.35 -5.63 -11.83
C SER A 99 -17.89 -4.76 -10.65
N VAL A 100 -17.61 -3.48 -10.92
CA VAL A 100 -17.37 -2.49 -9.86
C VAL A 100 -18.55 -2.44 -8.89
N GLY A 101 -18.27 -2.32 -7.59
CA GLY A 101 -19.23 -2.39 -6.49
C GLY A 101 -19.52 -3.81 -6.00
N THR A 102 -19.05 -4.84 -6.69
CA THR A 102 -19.22 -6.23 -6.25
C THR A 102 -18.49 -6.44 -4.94
N ARG A 103 -19.22 -6.92 -3.92
CA ARG A 103 -18.65 -7.38 -2.65
C ARG A 103 -18.35 -8.86 -2.74
N LEU A 104 -17.14 -9.22 -2.34
CA LEU A 104 -16.63 -10.58 -2.40
C LEU A 104 -16.19 -11.01 -1.01
N LYS A 105 -16.59 -12.22 -0.62
CA LYS A 105 -15.85 -12.99 0.38
C LYS A 105 -14.85 -13.85 -0.38
N PHE A 106 -13.66 -14.06 0.16
CA PHE A 106 -12.67 -14.90 -0.52
C PHE A 106 -11.64 -15.43 0.47
N ARG A 107 -10.95 -16.49 0.08
CA ARG A 107 -9.76 -16.99 0.78
C ARG A 107 -8.52 -16.63 -0.01
N GLY A 108 -7.50 -16.15 0.67
CA GLY A 108 -6.25 -15.75 0.05
C GLY A 108 -5.17 -15.47 1.08
N TYR A 109 -4.01 -15.06 0.59
CA TYR A 109 -2.89 -14.63 1.41
C TYR A 109 -2.19 -13.44 0.76
N GLU A 110 -1.53 -12.63 1.57
CA GLU A 110 -0.65 -11.58 1.08
C GLU A 110 0.73 -12.17 0.78
N THR A 111 1.31 -11.78 -0.35
CA THR A 111 2.69 -12.10 -0.74
C THR A 111 3.41 -10.81 -1.11
N GLY A 112 4.68 -10.88 -1.47
CA GLY A 112 5.40 -9.70 -1.94
C GLY A 112 6.72 -10.02 -2.61
N GLY A 113 7.32 -8.98 -3.15
CA GLY A 113 8.61 -9.07 -3.80
C GLY A 113 9.19 -7.69 -4.07
N PHE A 114 10.49 -7.65 -4.35
CA PHE A 114 11.14 -6.43 -4.78
C PHE A 114 10.85 -6.16 -6.26
N THR A 115 10.58 -4.90 -6.57
CA THR A 115 10.32 -4.38 -7.91
C THR A 115 11.04 -3.06 -8.12
N GLY A 116 11.05 -2.56 -9.36
CA GLY A 116 11.68 -1.28 -9.72
C GLY A 116 13.17 -1.38 -10.05
N LEU A 117 13.79 -0.22 -10.30
CA LEU A 117 15.17 -0.13 -10.77
C LEU A 117 16.15 0.07 -9.60
N PRO A 118 17.25 -0.71 -9.51
CA PRO A 118 18.27 -0.52 -8.48
C PRO A 118 18.96 0.85 -8.60
N LYS A 119 19.44 1.37 -7.47
CA LYS A 119 20.06 2.70 -7.40
C LYS A 119 21.31 2.82 -8.28
N ASN A 120 22.07 1.73 -8.39
CA ASN A 120 23.31 1.63 -9.17
C ASN A 120 23.08 1.06 -10.58
N TRP A 121 21.99 1.46 -11.25
CA TRP A 121 21.70 1.02 -12.62
C TRP A 121 22.77 1.53 -13.62
N PRO A 122 23.38 0.67 -14.44
CA PRO A 122 24.42 1.07 -15.39
C PRO A 122 23.96 2.16 -16.37
N GLU A 123 24.85 3.08 -16.74
CA GLU A 123 24.53 4.18 -17.66
C GLU A 123 24.37 3.71 -19.12
N ASP A 124 25.03 2.62 -19.48
CA ASP A 124 25.03 2.01 -20.82
C ASP A 124 23.79 1.14 -21.09
N VAL A 125 22.96 0.87 -20.07
CA VAL A 125 21.73 0.10 -20.21
C VAL A 125 20.52 1.05 -20.28
N PRO A 126 19.74 1.04 -21.39
CA PRO A 126 18.57 1.90 -21.53
C PRO A 126 17.62 1.82 -20.33
N ARG A 127 17.21 2.99 -19.83
CA ARG A 127 16.24 3.09 -18.73
C ARG A 127 14.85 3.38 -19.30
N HIS A 128 13.87 2.60 -18.89
CA HIS A 128 12.48 3.01 -18.97
C HIS A 128 12.11 3.83 -17.74
N ALA A 129 11.16 4.76 -17.88
CA ALA A 129 10.62 5.48 -16.73
C ALA A 129 10.03 4.44 -15.74
N GLY A 130 10.60 4.37 -14.55
CA GLY A 130 10.26 3.37 -13.55
C GLY A 130 10.36 3.94 -12.15
N VAL A 131 9.66 3.30 -11.22
CA VAL A 131 9.78 3.55 -9.79
C VAL A 131 11.12 2.99 -9.28
N GLY A 132 11.68 3.62 -8.25
CA GLY A 132 12.92 3.14 -7.61
C GLY A 132 12.74 1.74 -7.02
N PHE A 133 13.84 1.02 -6.78
CA PHE A 133 13.80 -0.33 -6.20
C PHE A 133 13.17 -0.34 -4.80
N HIS A 134 12.07 -1.08 -4.63
CA HIS A 134 11.35 -1.19 -3.35
C HIS A 134 10.62 -2.53 -3.23
N PHE A 135 10.25 -2.89 -2.01
CA PHE A 135 9.39 -4.04 -1.74
C PHE A 135 7.93 -3.64 -1.96
N GLU A 136 7.19 -4.44 -2.72
CA GLU A 136 5.75 -4.29 -2.94
C GLU A 136 5.04 -5.57 -2.50
N SER A 137 3.92 -5.42 -1.79
CA SER A 137 3.06 -6.54 -1.44
C SER A 137 1.83 -6.63 -2.35
N ARG A 138 1.37 -7.86 -2.58
CA ARG A 138 0.27 -8.20 -3.48
C ARG A 138 -0.60 -9.27 -2.83
N ILE A 139 -1.86 -9.35 -3.25
CA ILE A 139 -2.77 -10.36 -2.73
C ILE A 139 -2.93 -11.51 -3.73
N VAL A 140 -2.90 -12.74 -3.23
CA VAL A 140 -3.22 -13.95 -4.00
C VAL A 140 -4.58 -14.46 -3.54
N ILE A 141 -5.55 -14.48 -4.46
CA ILE A 141 -6.89 -15.01 -4.22
C ILE A 141 -6.92 -16.46 -4.68
N LEU A 142 -7.27 -17.38 -3.78
CA LEU A 142 -7.32 -18.81 -4.08
C LEU A 142 -8.73 -19.28 -4.44
N ALA A 143 -9.73 -18.77 -3.72
CA ALA A 143 -11.12 -19.14 -3.95
C ALA A 143 -12.07 -18.01 -3.56
N ILE A 144 -13.11 -17.85 -4.36
CA ILE A 144 -14.29 -17.05 -4.07
C ILE A 144 -15.42 -18.08 -3.85
N PRO A 145 -15.95 -18.23 -2.63
CA PRO A 145 -17.04 -19.15 -2.33
C PRO A 145 -18.36 -18.68 -2.92
#